data_AF-A0A1Z4IK41-F1
#
_entry.id   AF-A0A1Z4IK41-F1
#
_cell.length_a   1.000
_cell.length_b   1.000
_cell.length_c   1.000
_cell.angle_alpha   90.00
_cell.angle_beta   90.00
_cell.angle_gamma   90.00
#
_symmetry.space_group_name_H-M   'P 1'
#
loop_
_entity.id
_entity.type
_entity.pdbx_description
1 polymer ?
#
loop_
_entity_poly.entity_id
_entity_poly.type
_entity_poly.pdbx_seq_one_letter_code
_entity_poly.pdbx_strand_id
1 'polypeptide(L)' 'MYELASRVEVRLWELDKNLELTTEDIFDILCQEYQLNADAIEKELSCKCPFALTGFLRELERTEVDYYSAIE' A
#
# COMPACT_ATOMS: atom_id res chain seq x y z
N MET A 1 -6.01 4.86 -12.79
CA MET A 1 -6.37 4.36 -11.45
C MET A 1 -5.69 3.05 -11.15
N TYR A 2 -5.87 2.02 -12.00
CA TYR A 2 -5.12 0.76 -11.91
C TYR A 2 -3.59 0.91 -11.87
N GLU A 3 -3.05 2.01 -12.42
CA GLU A 3 -1.60 2.24 -12.49
C GLU A 3 -0.90 2.31 -11.11
N LEU A 4 -1.51 2.92 -10.10
CA LEU A 4 -0.90 2.97 -8.76
C LEU A 4 -0.89 1.57 -8.14
N ALA A 5 -2.04 0.91 -8.07
CA ALA A 5 -2.15 -0.41 -7.49
C ALA A 5 -1.28 -1.45 -8.21
N SER A 6 -1.19 -1.40 -9.55
CA SER A 6 -0.30 -2.26 -10.32
C SER A 6 1.19 -1.98 -10.04
N ARG A 7 1.58 -0.71 -9.84
CA ARG A 7 2.96 -0.37 -9.46
C ARG A 7 3.29 -0.88 -8.06
N VAL A 8 2.40 -0.65 -7.09
CA VAL A 8 2.54 -1.14 -5.71
C VAL A 8 2.62 -2.67 -5.69
N GLU A 9 1.82 -3.36 -6.48
CA GLU A 9 1.83 -4.82 -6.56
C GLU A 9 3.12 -5.38 -7.17
N VAL A 10 3.64 -4.77 -8.25
CA VAL A 10 4.95 -5.17 -8.79
C VAL A 10 6.03 -5.00 -7.72
N ARG A 11 5.99 -3.88 -6.99
CA ARG A 11 6.96 -3.58 -5.95
C ARG A 11 6.86 -4.51 -4.74
N LEU A 12 5.63 -4.88 -4.35
CA LEU A 12 5.37 -5.91 -3.34
C LEU A 12 6.07 -7.22 -3.70
N TRP A 13 5.91 -7.70 -4.94
CA TRP A 13 6.56 -8.94 -5.38
C TRP A 13 8.09 -8.86 -5.44
N GLU A 14 8.67 -7.67 -5.54
CA GLU A 14 10.12 -7.48 -5.42
C GLU A 14 10.56 -7.58 -3.96
N LEU A 15 9.82 -6.95 -3.05
CA LEU A 15 10.12 -6.93 -1.61
C LEU A 15 9.86 -8.29 -0.94
N ASP A 16 8.82 -9.01 -1.36
CA ASP A 16 8.45 -10.35 -0.85
C ASP A 16 9.55 -11.40 -1.12
N LYS A 17 10.40 -11.18 -2.13
CA LYS A 17 11.58 -12.02 -2.38
C LYS A 17 12.68 -11.82 -1.34
N ASN A 18 12.63 -10.73 -0.57
CA ASN A 18 13.57 -10.49 0.51
C ASN A 18 13.08 -11.17 1.79
N LEU A 19 13.72 -12.28 2.15
CA LEU A 19 13.39 -13.07 3.35
C LEU A 19 13.69 -12.36 4.68
N GLU A 20 14.39 -11.23 4.65
CA GLU A 20 14.70 -10.44 5.86
C GLU A 20 13.58 -9.46 6.22
N LEU A 21 12.66 -9.16 5.29
CA LEU A 21 11.56 -8.24 5.54
C LEU A 21 10.32 -8.99 6.02
N THR A 22 9.70 -8.49 7.09
CA THR A 22 8.40 -8.99 7.52
C THR A 22 7.29 -8.42 6.64
N THR A 23 6.11 -9.04 6.69
CA THR A 23 4.91 -8.54 6.01
C THR A 23 4.58 -7.10 6.40
N GLU A 24 4.77 -6.74 7.67
CA GLU A 24 4.52 -5.38 8.18
C GLU A 24 5.57 -4.39 7.66
N ASP A 25 6.86 -4.79 7.64
CA ASP A 25 7.92 -3.95 7.06
C ASP A 25 7.65 -3.64 5.59
N ILE A 26 7.23 -4.66 4.82
CA ILE A 26 6.89 -4.49 3.40
C ILE A 26 5.71 -3.52 3.24
N PHE A 27 4.68 -3.63 4.10
CA PHE A 27 3.55 -2.70 4.09
C PHE A 27 3.99 -1.27 4.35
N ASP A 28 4.78 -1.04 5.40
CA ASP A 28 5.24 0.30 5.77
C ASP A 28 6.17 0.89 4.68
N ILE A 29 7.05 0.08 4.09
CA ILE A 29 7.91 0.48 2.96
C ILE A 29 7.06 0.90 1.76
N LEU A 30 6.06 0.10 1.37
CA LEU A 30 5.18 0.43 0.25
C LEU A 30 4.40 1.71 0.51
N CYS A 31 3.85 1.88 1.72
CA CYS A 31 3.15 3.12 2.05
C CYS A 31 4.10 4.34 1.96
N GLN A 32 5.32 4.21 2.46
CA GLN A 32 6.32 5.28 2.40
C GLN A 32 6.77 5.59 0.96
N GLU A 33 7.12 4.58 0.15
CA GLU A 33 7.61 4.74 -1.23
C GLU A 33 6.58 5.42 -2.13
N TYR A 34 5.29 5.14 -1.91
CA TYR A 34 4.18 5.66 -2.71
C TYR A 34 3.45 6.83 -2.04
N GLN A 35 3.98 7.39 -0.94
CA GLN A 35 3.40 8.52 -0.22
C GLN A 35 1.95 8.27 0.21
N LEU A 36 1.67 7.06 0.67
CA LEU A 36 0.37 6.67 1.21
C LEU A 36 0.36 6.85 2.73
N ASN A 37 -0.80 7.22 3.26
CA ASN A 37 -1.01 7.35 4.69
C ASN A 37 -1.19 5.96 5.32
N ALA A 38 -0.10 5.39 5.82
CA ALA A 38 -0.07 4.05 6.42
C ALA A 38 -1.08 3.91 7.57
N ASP A 39 -1.18 4.91 8.45
CA ASP A 39 -2.09 4.87 9.60
C ASP A 39 -3.57 4.84 9.18
N ALA A 40 -3.93 5.67 8.19
CA ALA A 40 -5.29 5.70 7.66
C ALA A 40 -5.67 4.39 6.97
N ILE A 41 -4.74 3.82 6.20
CA ILE A 41 -4.97 2.56 5.48
C ILE A 41 -4.98 1.37 6.43
N GLU A 42 -4.07 1.30 7.40
CA GLU A 42 -4.05 0.25 8.43
C GLU A 42 -5.37 0.25 9.20
N LYS A 43 -5.89 1.43 9.55
CA LYS A 43 -7.17 1.55 10.23
C LYS A 43 -8.33 1.02 9.39
N GLU A 44 -8.35 1.29 8.09
CA GLU A 44 -9.38 0.80 7.18
C GLU A 44 -9.27 -0.71 6.97
N LEU A 45 -8.05 -1.23 6.80
CA LEU A 45 -7.78 -2.65 6.58
C LEU A 45 -7.78 -3.50 7.86
N SER A 46 -7.70 -2.86 9.03
CA SER A 46 -7.45 -3.49 10.33
C SER A 46 -6.22 -4.41 10.36
N CYS A 47 -5.28 -4.22 9.45
CA CYS A 47 -4.03 -4.98 9.35
C CYS A 47 -2.99 -4.26 8.49
N LYS A 48 -1.71 -4.56 8.74
CA LYS A 48 -0.57 -4.17 7.90
C LYS A 48 -0.24 -5.26 6.87
N CYS A 49 -1.22 -5.62 6.05
CA CYS A 49 -1.05 -6.63 5.01
C CYS A 49 -0.82 -5.97 3.64
N PRO A 50 0.37 -6.11 3.03
CA PRO A 50 0.67 -5.47 1.74
C PRO A 50 -0.12 -6.09 0.58
N PHE A 51 -0.57 -7.34 0.70
CA PHE A 51 -1.49 -7.93 -0.28
C PHE A 51 -2.91 -7.37 -0.15
N ALA A 52 -3.36 -7.05 1.07
CA ALA A 52 -4.63 -6.36 1.27
C ALA A 52 -4.55 -4.91 0.78
N LEU A 53 -3.39 -4.25 0.97
CA LEU A 53 -3.11 -2.92 0.42
C LEU A 53 -3.30 -2.87 -1.10
N THR A 54 -2.74 -3.82 -1.86
CA THR A 54 -2.89 -3.81 -3.33
C THR A 54 -4.33 -4.04 -3.76
N GLY A 55 -5.08 -4.90 -3.06
CA GLY A 55 -6.50 -5.09 -3.27
C GLY A 55 -7.29 -3.81 -3.02
N PHE A 56 -7.07 -3.19 -1.86
CA PHE A 56 -7.70 -1.93 -1.46
C PHE A 56 -7.47 -0.81 -2.48
N LEU A 57 -6.22 -0.60 -2.89
CA LEU A 57 -5.87 0.43 -3.88
C LEU A 57 -6.52 0.20 -5.26
N ARG A 58 -6.89 -1.04 -5.60
CA ARG A 58 -7.62 -1.33 -6.85
C ARG A 58 -9.09 -0.97 -6.76
N GLU A 59 -9.67 -1.01 -5.56
CA GLU A 59 -11.07 -0.73 -5.31
C GLU A 59 -11.33 0.77 -5.13
N LEU A 60 -10.32 1.56 -4.74
CA LEU A 60 -10.44 3.01 -4.58
C LEU A 60 -10.79 3.73 -5.88
N GLU A 61 -11.76 4.65 -5.79
CA GLU A 61 -12.01 5.66 -6.80
C GLU A 61 -10.98 6.79 -6.74
N ARG A 62 -10.86 7.57 -7.82
CA ARG A 62 -9.77 8.55 -8.02
C ARG A 62 -9.80 9.64 -6.95
N THR A 63 -10.99 9.99 -6.52
CA THR A 63 -11.28 10.98 -5.47
C THR A 63 -10.98 10.47 -4.07
N GLU A 64 -10.90 9.15 -3.88
CA GLU A 64 -10.60 8.52 -2.59
C GLU A 64 -9.08 8.34 -2.40
N VAL A 65 -8.31 8.23 -3.49
CA VAL A 65 -6.84 8.15 -3.44
C VAL A 65 -6.22 9.36 -2.75
N ASP A 66 -6.76 10.56 -2.99
CA ASP A 66 -6.27 11.80 -2.37
C ASP A 66 -6.43 11.77 -0.84
N TYR A 67 -7.50 11.15 -0.32
CA TYR A 67 -7.74 11.00 1.11
C TYR A 67 -6.70 10.09 1.79
N TYR A 68 -6.24 9.05 1.08
CA TYR A 68 -5.23 8.11 1.57
C TYR A 68 -3.80 8.49 1.16
N SER A 69 -3.59 9.66 0.55
CA SER A 69 -2.27 10.20 0.27
C SER A 69 -1.72 10.91 1.51
N ALA A 70 -0.41 10.79 1.77
CA ALA A 70 0.27 11.41 2.91
C ALA A 70 0.59 12.91 2.68
N ILE A 71 -0.12 13.57 1.78
CA ILE A 71 0.13 14.97 1.41
C ILE A 71 -0.72 15.86 2.33
N GLU A 72 -0.06 16.56 3.25
CA GLU A 72 -0.61 17.74 3.97
C GLU A 72 -0.67 18.98 3.07
#